data_AF-A0A101XPT1-F1
#
_entry.id   AF-A0A101XPT1-F1
#
_cell.length_a   1.000
_cell.length_b   1.000
_cell.length_c   1.000
_cell.angle_alpha   90.00
_cell.angle_beta   90.00
_cell.angle_gamma   90.00
#
_symmetry.space_group_name_H-M   'P 1'
#
loop_
_entity.id
_entity.type
_entity.pdbx_description
1 polymer ?
#
loop_
_entity_poly.entity_id
_entity_poly.type
_entity_poly.pdbx_seq_one_letter_code
_entity_poly.pdbx_strand_id
1 'polypeptide(L)'
;MAITIHGSKKRLDAVWWLSFSSSIGLFLVNVSGFVDTETGSALGCGHQWPLCNDQFIPTLWNEHTLFEFAHRVLVLLIAVFLISTVIAVWHRYGSWLEVRVLAWISMGFVILESVIGAIAVLLPTVSPAILAITLGVSLLSFVGNVLLTVVLSQIQRRPSFGSEVSLHLRACEIPPPFYGVVVFHIRIHFSCNVCRCLSRKKQHFRQLPWLPAPE
;
A
#
# COMPACT_ATOMS: atom_id res chain seq x y z
N MET A 1 -25.75 -26.60 37.22
CA MET A 1 -25.45 -27.03 35.84
C MET A 1 -24.46 -26.03 35.27
N ALA A 2 -23.16 -26.33 35.35
CA ALA A 2 -22.10 -25.44 34.86
C ALA A 2 -21.88 -25.69 33.36
N ILE A 3 -22.22 -24.72 32.53
CA ILE A 3 -21.92 -24.75 31.09
C ILE A 3 -20.44 -24.41 30.94
N THR A 4 -19.59 -25.43 30.82
CA THR A 4 -18.20 -25.25 30.40
C THR A 4 -18.18 -24.81 28.94
N ILE A 5 -18.05 -23.50 28.72
CA ILE A 5 -17.72 -22.93 27.41
C ILE A 5 -16.31 -23.41 27.08
N HIS A 6 -16.19 -24.51 26.33
CA HIS A 6 -14.92 -24.89 25.72
C HIS A 6 -14.57 -23.82 24.70
N GLY A 7 -13.80 -22.82 25.12
CA GLY A 7 -13.24 -21.80 24.25
C GLY A 7 -12.28 -22.45 23.26
N SER A 8 -12.81 -22.94 22.14
CA SER A 8 -12.00 -23.36 21.01
C SER A 8 -11.11 -22.19 20.63
N LYS A 9 -9.81 -22.33 20.86
CA LYS A 9 -8.79 -21.37 20.45
C LYS A 9 -8.90 -21.26 18.93
N LYS A 10 -9.61 -20.24 18.42
CA LYS A 10 -9.74 -20.03 16.98
C LYS A 10 -8.35 -19.84 16.39
N ARG A 11 -7.87 -20.84 15.65
CA ARG A 11 -6.54 -20.81 15.03
C ARG A 11 -6.62 -19.96 13.76
N LEU A 12 -5.81 -18.91 13.72
CA LEU A 12 -5.63 -18.09 12.52
C LEU A 12 -5.07 -18.99 11.40
N ASP A 13 -5.58 -18.81 10.18
CA ASP A 13 -5.14 -19.63 9.06
C ASP A 13 -3.81 -19.13 8.45
N ALA A 14 -3.24 -19.93 7.55
CA ALA A 14 -1.97 -19.61 6.90
C ALA A 14 -2.06 -18.34 6.03
N VAL A 15 -3.22 -18.03 5.47
CA VAL A 15 -3.42 -16.83 4.62
C VAL A 15 -3.29 -15.56 5.45
N TRP A 16 -3.87 -15.57 6.65
CA TRP A 16 -3.72 -14.46 7.59
C TRP A 16 -2.27 -14.23 7.98
N TRP A 17 -1.51 -15.29 8.26
CA TRP A 17 -0.08 -15.17 8.55
C TRP A 17 0.72 -14.61 7.38
N LEU A 18 0.42 -15.03 6.15
CA LEU A 18 1.04 -14.48 4.94
C LEU A 18 0.74 -12.98 4.78
N SER A 19 -0.51 -12.55 4.93
CA SER A 19 -0.89 -11.14 4.84
C SER A 19 -0.28 -10.29 5.96
N PHE A 20 -0.20 -10.85 7.18
CA PHE A 20 0.43 -10.20 8.33
C PHE A 20 1.93 -10.01 8.11
N SER A 21 2.64 -11.06 7.67
CA SER A 21 4.06 -10.97 7.30
C SER A 21 4.29 -9.97 6.16
N SER A 22 3.42 -9.95 5.16
CA SER A 22 3.48 -8.97 4.06
C SER A 22 3.30 -7.54 4.56
N SER A 23 2.46 -7.31 5.58
CA SER A 23 2.26 -5.98 6.16
C SER A 23 3.52 -5.48 6.85
N ILE A 24 4.16 -6.34 7.66
CA ILE A 24 5.45 -6.02 8.30
C ILE A 24 6.51 -5.72 7.24
N GLY A 25 6.55 -6.54 6.20
CA GLY A 25 7.45 -6.37 5.07
C GLY A 25 7.28 -5.04 4.34
N LEU A 26 6.05 -4.69 3.97
CA LEU A 26 5.75 -3.41 3.33
C LEU A 26 6.10 -2.22 4.23
N PHE A 27 5.96 -2.34 5.55
CA PHE A 27 6.43 -1.31 6.47
C PHE A 27 7.96 -1.15 6.42
N LEU A 28 8.70 -2.26 6.43
CA LEU A 28 10.17 -2.23 6.31
C LEU A 28 10.63 -1.64 4.97
N VAL A 29 9.96 -1.98 3.87
CA VAL A 29 10.22 -1.41 2.54
C VAL A 29 10.02 0.11 2.56
N ASN A 30 8.91 0.59 3.13
CA ASN A 30 8.64 2.03 3.25
C ASN A 30 9.73 2.75 4.08
N VAL A 31 10.14 2.18 5.21
CA VAL A 31 11.20 2.75 6.06
C VAL A 31 12.54 2.77 5.32
N SER A 32 12.91 1.68 4.65
CA SER A 32 14.15 1.64 3.87
C SER A 32 14.16 2.65 2.73
N GLY A 33 13.06 2.81 1.98
CA GLY A 33 12.97 3.82 0.92
C GLY A 33 13.03 5.26 1.43
N PHE A 34 12.50 5.53 2.64
CA PHE A 34 12.68 6.81 3.31
C PHE A 34 14.16 7.04 3.69
N VAL A 35 14.84 6.03 4.23
CA VAL A 35 16.27 6.09 4.53
C VAL A 35 17.10 6.34 3.27
N ASP A 36 16.79 5.68 2.15
CA ASP A 36 17.48 5.89 0.87
C ASP A 36 17.34 7.33 0.38
N THR A 37 16.17 7.94 0.60
CA THR A 37 15.88 9.32 0.24
C THR A 37 16.65 10.32 1.10
N GLU A 38 16.61 10.15 2.43
CA GLU A 38 17.26 11.06 3.38
C GLU A 38 18.79 10.96 3.33
N THR A 39 19.33 9.76 3.09
CA THR A 39 20.78 9.54 2.95
C THR A 39 21.31 9.93 1.56
N GLY A 40 20.45 10.31 0.62
CA GLY A 40 20.84 10.58 -0.78
C GLY A 40 21.32 9.33 -1.53
N SER A 41 21.00 8.13 -1.01
CA SER A 41 21.43 6.84 -1.55
C SER A 41 20.52 6.31 -2.67
N ALA A 42 19.46 7.05 -3.03
CA ALA A 42 18.49 6.65 -4.08
C ALA A 42 19.10 6.41 -5.48
N LEU A 43 20.38 6.76 -5.70
CA LEU A 43 21.16 6.50 -6.92
C LEU A 43 22.49 5.78 -6.63
N GLY A 44 22.62 5.11 -5.47
CA GLY A 44 23.81 4.37 -5.05
C GLY A 44 24.20 3.18 -5.94
N CYS A 45 23.28 2.66 -6.76
CA CYS A 45 23.49 1.63 -7.78
C CYS A 45 23.61 2.21 -9.22
N GLY A 46 23.59 3.54 -9.37
CA GLY A 46 23.60 4.23 -10.66
C GLY A 46 22.25 4.20 -11.39
N HIS A 47 22.25 4.64 -12.66
CA HIS A 47 21.04 4.69 -13.52
C HIS A 47 20.67 3.31 -14.10
N GLN A 48 21.06 2.25 -13.41
CA GLN A 48 20.91 0.87 -13.86
C GLN A 48 19.78 0.21 -13.07
N TRP A 49 18.88 -0.41 -13.82
CA TRP A 49 17.77 -1.16 -13.28
C TRP A 49 17.43 -2.27 -14.29
N PRO A 50 17.39 -3.55 -13.90
CA PRO A 50 17.42 -4.10 -12.54
C PRO A 50 18.83 -4.36 -11.95
N LEU A 51 19.90 -4.22 -12.75
CA LEU A 51 21.28 -4.42 -12.28
C LEU A 51 21.74 -3.26 -11.39
N CYS A 52 22.74 -3.49 -10.55
CA CYS A 52 23.39 -2.50 -9.69
C CYS A 52 24.91 -2.53 -9.96
N ASN A 53 25.47 -1.46 -10.54
CA ASN A 53 26.88 -1.39 -10.96
C ASN A 53 27.32 -2.58 -11.85
N ASP A 54 26.58 -2.83 -12.93
CA ASP A 54 26.79 -3.88 -13.94
C ASP A 54 26.73 -5.33 -13.43
N GLN A 55 26.30 -5.52 -12.17
CA GLN A 55 26.22 -6.82 -11.50
C GLN A 55 24.85 -6.98 -10.81
N PHE A 56 24.43 -8.23 -10.56
CA PHE A 56 23.26 -8.50 -9.70
C PHE A 56 23.59 -8.39 -8.21
N ILE A 57 24.81 -8.73 -7.84
CA ILE A 57 25.36 -8.56 -6.50
C ILE A 57 26.58 -7.65 -6.67
N PRO A 58 26.57 -6.42 -6.14
CA PRO A 58 27.66 -5.49 -6.36
C PRO A 58 28.94 -6.02 -5.71
N THR A 59 30.06 -5.95 -6.44
CA THR A 59 31.40 -6.25 -5.91
C THR A 59 32.01 -5.04 -5.19
N LEU A 60 31.56 -3.84 -5.56
CA LEU A 60 31.93 -2.57 -4.95
C LEU A 60 30.87 -2.19 -3.91
N TRP A 61 31.25 -2.27 -2.64
CA TRP A 61 30.39 -1.92 -1.51
C TRP A 61 30.72 -0.52 -1.01
N ASN A 62 29.84 0.43 -1.31
CA ASN A 62 29.81 1.75 -0.67
C ASN A 62 28.59 1.83 0.26
N GLU A 63 28.61 2.73 1.23
CA GLU A 63 27.48 2.92 2.16
C GLU A 63 26.16 3.19 1.42
N HIS A 64 26.19 4.04 0.39
CA HIS A 64 25.02 4.33 -0.45
C HIS A 64 24.52 3.12 -1.25
N THR A 65 25.43 2.32 -1.81
CA THR A 65 25.09 1.11 -2.57
C THR A 65 24.49 0.03 -1.67
N LEU A 66 24.94 -0.05 -0.41
CA LEU A 66 24.42 -1.00 0.57
C LEU A 66 22.94 -0.73 0.88
N PHE A 67 22.58 0.52 1.12
CA PHE A 67 21.19 0.90 1.43
C PHE A 67 20.26 0.63 0.24
N GLU A 68 20.62 1.08 -0.97
CA GLU A 68 19.79 0.88 -2.14
C GLU A 68 19.66 -0.62 -2.50
N PHE A 69 20.75 -1.39 -2.40
CA PHE A 69 20.70 -2.82 -2.66
C PHE A 69 19.81 -3.55 -1.64
N ALA A 70 19.91 -3.18 -0.35
CA ALA A 70 19.04 -3.74 0.68
C ALA A 70 17.56 -3.42 0.42
N HIS A 71 17.24 -2.19 0.01
CA HIS A 71 15.88 -1.82 -0.40
C HIS A 71 15.38 -2.66 -1.58
N ARG A 72 16.19 -2.83 -2.64
CA ARG A 72 15.84 -3.68 -3.80
C ARG A 72 15.55 -5.13 -3.41
N VAL A 73 16.38 -5.72 -2.53
CA VAL A 73 16.18 -7.08 -2.03
C VAL A 73 14.90 -7.20 -1.22
N LEU A 74 14.62 -6.22 -0.36
CA LEU A 74 13.36 -6.19 0.42
C LEU A 74 12.14 -6.13 -0.50
N VAL A 75 12.14 -5.25 -1.51
CA VAL A 75 11.05 -5.14 -2.49
C VAL A 75 10.80 -6.47 -3.20
N LEU A 76 11.86 -7.14 -3.67
CA LEU A 76 11.76 -8.45 -4.32
C LEU A 76 11.17 -9.52 -3.40
N LEU A 77 11.63 -9.57 -2.15
CA LEU A 77 11.12 -10.53 -1.16
C LEU A 77 9.62 -10.28 -0.90
N ILE A 78 9.22 -9.03 -0.71
CA ILE A 78 7.82 -8.67 -0.45
C ILE A 78 6.92 -8.89 -1.66
N ALA A 79 7.42 -8.70 -2.88
CA ALA A 79 6.68 -9.07 -4.09
C ALA A 79 6.31 -10.56 -4.09
N VAL A 80 7.23 -11.46 -3.70
CA VAL A 80 6.95 -12.91 -3.62
C VAL A 80 5.90 -13.21 -2.55
N PHE A 81 5.97 -12.55 -1.40
CA PHE A 81 4.97 -12.69 -0.33
C PHE A 81 3.57 -12.22 -0.76
N LEU A 82 3.49 -11.09 -1.49
CA LEU A 82 2.22 -10.58 -2.00
C LEU A 82 1.64 -11.48 -3.09
N ILE A 83 2.45 -11.98 -4.03
CA ILE A 83 2.01 -12.95 -5.04
C ILE A 83 1.44 -14.20 -4.34
N SER A 84 2.16 -14.71 -3.35
CA SER A 84 1.72 -15.86 -2.56
C SER A 84 0.40 -15.58 -1.83
N THR A 85 0.24 -14.36 -1.29
CA THR A 85 -0.99 -13.91 -0.64
C THR A 85 -2.16 -13.85 -1.62
N VAL A 86 -1.97 -13.28 -2.81
CA VAL A 86 -3.01 -13.20 -3.86
C VAL A 86 -3.46 -14.60 -4.29
N ILE A 87 -2.52 -15.51 -4.53
CA ILE A 87 -2.81 -16.90 -4.91
C ILE A 87 -3.58 -17.60 -3.78
N ALA A 88 -3.11 -17.48 -2.53
CA ALA A 88 -3.77 -18.12 -1.39
C ALA A 88 -5.18 -17.57 -1.13
N VAL A 89 -5.37 -16.25 -1.28
CA VAL A 89 -6.69 -15.60 -1.23
C VAL A 89 -7.60 -16.12 -2.33
N TRP A 90 -7.09 -16.26 -3.56
CA TRP A 90 -7.88 -16.76 -4.68
C TRP A 90 -8.43 -18.17 -4.44
N HIS A 91 -7.60 -19.07 -3.90
CA HIS A 91 -8.01 -20.44 -3.63
C HIS A 91 -8.93 -20.59 -2.41
N ARG A 92 -8.67 -19.86 -1.32
CA ARG A 92 -9.38 -20.06 -0.04
C ARG A 92 -10.56 -19.11 0.19
N TYR A 93 -10.47 -17.91 -0.37
CA TYR A 93 -11.45 -16.83 -0.18
C TYR A 93 -12.08 -16.39 -1.51
N GLY A 94 -12.08 -17.28 -2.52
CA GLY A 94 -12.59 -17.01 -3.87
C GLY A 94 -14.02 -16.44 -3.94
N SER A 95 -14.86 -16.81 -2.97
CA SER A 95 -16.26 -16.35 -2.85
C SER A 95 -16.41 -14.93 -2.31
N TRP A 96 -15.39 -14.38 -1.66
CA TRP A 96 -15.43 -13.05 -1.04
C TRP A 96 -14.77 -12.03 -1.96
N LEU A 97 -15.59 -11.24 -2.66
CA LEU A 97 -15.11 -10.28 -3.65
C LEU A 97 -14.21 -9.21 -3.01
N GLU A 98 -14.56 -8.75 -1.81
CA GLU A 98 -13.83 -7.69 -1.09
C GLU A 98 -12.39 -8.11 -0.79
N VAL A 99 -12.20 -9.35 -0.35
CA VAL A 99 -10.87 -9.91 -0.03
C VAL A 99 -10.00 -10.01 -1.28
N ARG A 100 -10.59 -10.44 -2.40
CA ARG A 100 -9.90 -10.52 -3.69
C ARG A 100 -9.50 -9.14 -4.21
N VAL A 101 -10.43 -8.18 -4.18
CA VAL A 101 -10.18 -6.82 -4.65
C VAL A 101 -9.07 -6.17 -3.82
N LEU A 102 -9.08 -6.31 -2.49
CA LEU A 102 -8.03 -5.76 -1.62
C LEU A 102 -6.66 -6.39 -1.90
N ALA A 103 -6.58 -7.71 -2.10
CA ALA A 103 -5.33 -8.39 -2.43
C ALA A 103 -4.77 -7.91 -3.79
N TRP A 104 -5.62 -7.81 -4.81
CA TRP A 104 -5.21 -7.33 -6.14
C TRP A 104 -4.84 -5.84 -6.15
N ILE A 105 -5.56 -4.98 -5.42
CA ILE A 105 -5.22 -3.56 -5.29
C ILE A 105 -3.85 -3.39 -4.62
N SER A 106 -3.60 -4.13 -3.54
CA SER A 106 -2.32 -4.06 -2.82
C SER A 106 -1.15 -4.48 -3.72
N MET A 107 -1.29 -5.60 -4.44
CA MET A 107 -0.30 -6.05 -5.42
C MET A 107 -0.14 -5.06 -6.57
N GLY A 108 -1.25 -4.50 -7.09
CA GLY A 108 -1.24 -3.55 -8.19
C GLY A 108 -0.49 -2.26 -7.85
N PHE A 109 -0.63 -1.75 -6.63
CA PHE A 109 0.15 -0.59 -6.17
C PHE A 109 1.65 -0.90 -6.02
N VAL A 110 2.03 -2.11 -5.58
CA VAL A 110 3.45 -2.52 -5.54
C VAL A 110 4.07 -2.65 -6.94
N ILE A 111 3.28 -3.10 -7.92
CA ILE A 111 3.75 -3.09 -9.32
C ILE A 111 3.90 -1.64 -9.80
N LEU A 112 2.92 -0.79 -9.50
CA LEU A 112 2.93 0.61 -9.92
C LEU A 112 4.11 1.39 -9.34
N GLU A 113 4.38 1.27 -8.03
CA GLU A 113 5.54 1.92 -7.40
C GLU A 113 6.86 1.41 -7.99
N SER A 114 6.96 0.11 -8.30
CA SER A 114 8.17 -0.47 -8.88
C SER A 114 8.44 0.10 -10.28
N VAL A 115 7.40 0.30 -11.08
CA VAL A 115 7.52 0.94 -12.41
C VAL A 115 7.89 2.41 -12.28
N ILE A 116 7.24 3.15 -11.38
CA ILE A 116 7.54 4.58 -11.17
C ILE A 116 8.98 4.75 -10.65
N GLY A 117 9.41 3.90 -9.72
CA GLY A 117 10.78 3.88 -9.19
C GLY A 117 11.82 3.54 -10.27
N ALA A 118 11.55 2.55 -11.13
CA ALA A 118 12.42 2.23 -12.25
C ALA A 118 12.54 3.42 -13.23
N ILE A 119 11.43 4.09 -13.54
CA ILE A 119 11.45 5.30 -14.37
C ILE A 119 12.27 6.41 -13.69
N ALA A 120 12.14 6.58 -12.37
CA ALA A 120 12.89 7.58 -11.61
C ALA A 120 14.40 7.40 -11.76
N VAL A 121 14.89 6.16 -11.72
CA VAL A 121 16.31 5.81 -11.86
C VAL A 121 16.81 5.92 -13.30
N LEU A 122 15.95 5.74 -14.30
CA LEU A 122 16.34 5.88 -15.72
C LEU A 122 16.38 7.33 -16.20
N LEU A 123 15.76 8.25 -15.47
CA LEU A 123 15.78 9.67 -15.80
C LEU A 123 17.14 10.30 -15.42
N PRO A 124 17.64 11.29 -16.19
CA PRO A 124 18.92 11.95 -15.91
C PRO A 124 18.97 12.66 -14.56
N THR A 125 17.81 13.04 -14.02
CA THR A 125 17.66 13.68 -12.72
C THR A 125 16.46 13.11 -11.98
N VAL A 126 16.70 12.62 -10.77
CA VAL A 126 15.61 12.15 -9.88
C VAL A 126 14.90 13.38 -9.33
N SER A 127 13.65 13.59 -9.76
CA SER A 127 12.84 14.69 -9.22
C SER A 127 12.25 14.32 -7.86
N PRO A 128 12.27 15.23 -6.86
CA PRO A 128 11.63 15.00 -5.56
C PRO A 128 10.13 14.70 -5.67
N ALA A 129 9.48 15.19 -6.73
CA ALA A 129 8.07 14.94 -6.99
C ALA A 129 7.78 13.46 -7.32
N ILE A 130 8.62 12.82 -8.13
CA ILE A 130 8.47 11.39 -8.47
C ILE A 130 8.69 10.52 -7.23
N LEU A 131 9.68 10.86 -6.42
CA LEU A 131 9.98 10.15 -5.18
C LEU A 131 8.82 10.26 -4.18
N ALA A 132 8.24 11.45 -4.02
CA ALA A 132 7.05 11.66 -3.19
C ALA A 132 5.80 10.91 -3.71
N ILE A 133 5.60 10.87 -5.03
CA ILE A 133 4.52 10.08 -5.64
C ILE A 133 4.72 8.59 -5.34
N THR A 134 5.94 8.09 -5.53
CA THR A 134 6.28 6.67 -5.27
C THR A 134 5.99 6.31 -3.82
N LEU A 135 6.47 7.12 -2.86
CA LEU A 135 6.19 6.94 -1.43
C LEU A 135 4.67 6.96 -1.13
N GLY A 136 3.92 7.85 -1.78
CA GLY A 136 2.47 7.90 -1.65
C GLY A 136 1.78 6.62 -2.13
N VAL A 137 2.24 6.05 -3.24
CA VAL A 137 1.74 4.77 -3.77
C VAL A 137 2.10 3.61 -2.83
N SER A 138 3.30 3.63 -2.25
CA SER A 138 3.76 2.64 -1.26
C SER A 138 2.96 2.66 0.05
N LEU A 139 2.50 3.83 0.46
CA LEU A 139 1.59 3.94 1.61
C LEU A 139 0.20 3.37 1.28
N LEU A 140 -0.29 3.55 0.04
CA LEU A 140 -1.55 2.98 -0.39
C LEU A 140 -1.50 1.44 -0.46
N SER A 141 -0.39 0.87 -0.95
CA SER A 141 -0.19 -0.58 -0.95
C SER A 141 -0.13 -1.14 0.48
N PHE A 142 0.58 -0.48 1.38
CA PHE A 142 0.67 -0.84 2.79
C PHE A 142 -0.70 -0.82 3.48
N VAL A 143 -1.45 0.27 3.35
CA VAL A 143 -2.79 0.40 3.95
C VAL A 143 -3.76 -0.63 3.37
N GLY A 144 -3.70 -0.89 2.06
CA GLY A 144 -4.49 -1.93 1.40
C GLY A 144 -4.25 -3.32 2.00
N ASN A 145 -2.98 -3.68 2.22
CA ASN A 145 -2.61 -4.98 2.77
C ASN A 145 -2.92 -5.12 4.27
N VAL A 146 -2.80 -4.03 5.04
CA VAL A 146 -3.25 -4.01 6.44
C VAL A 146 -4.76 -4.21 6.51
N LEU A 147 -5.53 -3.53 5.66
CA LEU A 147 -6.98 -3.69 5.59
C LEU A 147 -7.36 -5.12 5.22
N LEU A 148 -6.67 -5.73 4.25
CA LEU A 148 -6.83 -7.15 3.92
C LEU A 148 -6.61 -8.04 5.15
N THR A 149 -5.53 -7.82 5.90
CA THR A 149 -5.19 -8.60 7.10
C THR A 149 -6.26 -8.46 8.19
N VAL A 150 -6.84 -7.26 8.37
CA VAL A 150 -7.94 -7.02 9.31
C VAL A 150 -9.22 -7.72 8.86
N VAL A 151 -9.58 -7.62 7.57
CA VAL A 151 -10.78 -8.29 7.02
C VAL A 151 -10.68 -9.81 7.16
N LEU A 152 -9.51 -10.39 6.87
CA LEU A 152 -9.25 -11.82 7.08
C LEU A 152 -9.43 -12.23 8.56
N SER A 153 -8.90 -11.43 9.49
CA SER A 153 -9.09 -11.64 10.93
C SER A 153 -10.57 -11.59 11.34
N GLN A 154 -11.34 -10.64 10.79
CA GLN A 154 -12.78 -10.53 11.05
C GLN A 154 -13.54 -11.74 10.55
N ILE A 155 -13.28 -12.20 9.31
CA ILE A 155 -13.93 -13.38 8.73
C ILE A 155 -13.66 -14.62 9.59
N GLN A 156 -12.41 -14.83 10.04
CA GLN A 156 -12.05 -15.97 10.90
C GLN A 156 -12.65 -15.89 12.30
N ARG A 157 -12.82 -14.67 12.83
CA ARG A 157 -13.41 -14.46 14.15
C ARG A 157 -14.94 -14.55 14.16
N ARG A 158 -15.63 -14.52 13.01
CA ARG A 158 -17.09 -14.74 12.97
C ARG A 158 -17.44 -16.09 13.60
N PRO A 159 -18.28 -16.14 14.65
CA PRO A 159 -18.75 -17.41 15.19
C PRO A 159 -19.60 -18.11 14.12
N SER A 160 -19.33 -19.40 13.88
CA SER A 160 -20.21 -20.27 13.12
C SER A 160 -21.47 -20.50 13.95
N PHE A 161 -22.37 -19.51 13.98
CA PHE A 161 -23.69 -19.72 14.56
C PHE A 161 -24.43 -20.68 13.62
N GLY A 162 -24.97 -21.75 14.20
CA GLY A 162 -25.71 -22.77 13.47
C GLY A 162 -26.80 -22.16 12.59
N SER A 163 -27.10 -22.89 11.52
CA SER A 163 -28.21 -22.76 10.59
C SER A 163 -29.47 -22.09 11.17
N GLU A 164 -30.06 -21.23 10.33
CA GLU A 164 -31.32 -20.48 10.51
C GLU A 164 -31.29 -19.21 11.36
N VAL A 165 -30.81 -18.11 10.77
CA VAL A 165 -31.50 -16.81 10.94
C VAL A 165 -31.54 -16.12 9.59
N SER A 166 -32.78 -15.77 9.21
CA SER A 166 -33.19 -15.14 7.96
C SER A 166 -32.31 -13.96 7.52
N LEU A 167 -32.22 -13.84 6.21
CA LEU A 167 -31.47 -12.90 5.40
C LEU A 167 -31.92 -11.45 5.67
N HIS A 168 -31.51 -10.88 6.80
CA HIS A 168 -31.47 -9.44 6.98
C HIS A 168 -30.07 -8.96 6.61
N LEU A 169 -29.97 -8.46 5.38
CA LEU A 169 -28.84 -7.67 4.87
C LEU A 169 -28.47 -6.57 5.89
N ARG A 170 -27.60 -6.88 6.85
CA ARG A 170 -26.70 -5.86 7.42
C ARG A 170 -25.57 -5.67 6.43
N ALA A 171 -25.85 -4.85 5.43
CA ALA A 171 -24.80 -4.11 4.77
C ALA A 171 -24.01 -3.34 5.84
N CYS A 172 -22.70 -3.57 5.85
CA CYS A 172 -21.66 -2.69 6.39
C CYS A 172 -21.66 -2.41 7.91
N GLU A 173 -20.52 -2.70 8.54
CA GLU A 173 -19.82 -1.68 9.32
C GLU A 173 -18.35 -2.11 9.39
N ILE A 174 -17.57 -1.64 8.42
CA ILE A 174 -16.13 -1.44 8.62
C ILE A 174 -16.03 -0.47 9.79
N PRO A 175 -15.22 -0.74 10.85
CA PRO A 175 -15.22 0.10 12.04
C PRO A 175 -14.95 1.57 11.66
N PRO A 176 -15.78 2.53 12.16
CA PRO A 176 -15.75 3.93 11.75
C PRO A 176 -14.39 4.63 11.82
N PRO A 177 -13.44 4.33 12.74
CA PRO A 177 -12.14 4.99 12.71
C PRO A 177 -11.28 4.61 11.48
N PHE A 178 -11.48 3.44 10.87
CA PHE A 178 -10.64 2.98 9.76
C PHE A 178 -11.18 3.41 8.38
N TYR A 179 -12.49 3.36 8.16
CA TYR A 179 -13.10 3.90 6.93
C TYR A 179 -12.86 5.41 6.81
N GLY A 180 -12.97 6.12 7.95
CA GLY A 180 -12.62 7.53 8.06
C GLY A 180 -11.17 7.80 7.66
N VAL A 181 -10.19 7.12 8.26
CA VAL A 181 -8.76 7.34 7.97
C VAL A 181 -8.39 7.00 6.53
N VAL A 182 -8.92 5.92 5.96
CA VAL A 182 -8.61 5.52 4.57
C VAL A 182 -9.21 6.49 3.57
N VAL A 183 -10.48 6.87 3.70
CA VAL A 183 -11.12 7.84 2.80
C VAL A 183 -10.57 9.26 3.04
N PHE A 184 -10.23 9.62 4.28
CA PHE A 184 -9.61 10.89 4.64
C PHE A 184 -8.19 11.01 4.09
N HIS A 185 -7.36 9.97 4.17
CA HIS A 185 -6.03 9.99 3.55
C HIS A 185 -6.10 9.96 2.02
N ILE A 186 -6.99 9.16 1.42
CA ILE A 186 -7.22 9.19 -0.03
C ILE A 186 -7.67 10.58 -0.47
N ARG A 187 -8.63 11.22 0.24
CA ARG A 187 -9.08 12.58 -0.04
C ARG A 187 -8.00 13.64 0.22
N ILE A 188 -7.21 13.53 1.29
CA ILE A 188 -6.11 14.47 1.58
C ILE A 188 -5.01 14.37 0.52
N HIS A 189 -4.62 13.16 0.12
CA HIS A 189 -3.54 12.97 -0.86
C HIS A 189 -3.98 13.40 -2.28
N PHE A 190 -5.25 13.19 -2.65
CA PHE A 190 -5.80 13.67 -3.93
C PHE A 190 -6.10 15.18 -3.92
N SER A 191 -6.59 15.74 -2.81
CA SER A 191 -6.88 17.18 -2.71
C SER A 191 -5.62 18.04 -2.58
N CYS A 192 -4.54 17.56 -1.96
CA CYS A 192 -3.33 18.38 -1.79
C CYS A 192 -2.54 18.57 -3.10
N ASN A 193 -2.47 17.55 -3.96
CA ASN A 193 -1.77 17.66 -5.26
C ASN A 193 -2.59 18.37 -6.35
N VAL A 194 -3.92 18.26 -6.34
CA VAL A 194 -4.80 18.93 -7.33
C VAL A 194 -5.06 20.40 -6.97
N CYS A 195 -5.20 20.76 -5.68
CA CYS A 195 -5.44 22.14 -5.27
C CYS A 195 -4.22 23.06 -5.47
N ARG A 196 -2.97 22.57 -5.35
CA ARG A 196 -1.77 23.37 -5.68
C ARG A 196 -1.65 23.70 -7.16
N CYS A 197 -2.19 22.85 -8.06
CA CYS A 197 -2.14 23.09 -9.50
C CYS A 197 -3.32 23.96 -10.01
N LEU A 198 -4.47 23.95 -9.32
CA LEU A 198 -5.62 24.82 -9.65
C LEU A 198 -5.49 26.27 -9.11
N SER A 199 -4.67 26.49 -8.08
CA SER A 199 -4.41 27.85 -7.56
C SER A 199 -3.60 28.74 -8.54
N ARG A 200 -2.74 28.15 -9.38
CA ARG A 200 -1.96 28.91 -10.39
C ARG A 200 -2.76 29.33 -11.63
N LYS A 201 -3.90 28.69 -11.92
CA LYS A 201 -4.77 29.07 -13.07
C LYS A 201 -5.85 30.10 -12.71
N LYS A 202 -6.12 30.33 -11.41
CA LYS A 202 -7.15 31.29 -10.96
C LYS A 202 -6.68 32.75 -10.93
N GLN A 203 -5.39 33.02 -11.09
CA GLN A 203 -4.86 34.39 -11.20
C GLN A 203 -4.90 34.95 -12.63
N HIS A 204 -5.08 34.12 -13.66
CA HIS A 204 -5.17 34.59 -15.06
C HIS A 204 -6.59 34.89 -15.53
N PHE A 205 -7.62 34.58 -14.72
CA PHE A 205 -9.05 34.86 -14.99
C PHE A 205 -9.59 36.03 -14.15
N ARG A 206 -8.72 36.87 -13.61
CA ARG A 206 -9.08 38.05 -12.79
C ARG A 206 -9.15 39.34 -13.63
N GLN A 207 -9.72 39.25 -14.83
CA GLN A 207 -10.05 40.41 -15.68
C GLN A 207 -11.30 40.09 -16.53
N LEU A 208 -12.49 40.06 -15.92
CA LEU A 208 -13.75 40.18 -16.67
C LEU A 208 -14.71 41.12 -15.89
N PRO A 209 -15.30 42.16 -16.51
CA PRO A 209 -15.72 43.40 -15.82
C PRO A 209 -17.19 43.45 -15.31
N TRP A 210 -17.84 42.34 -15.00
CA TRP A 210 -19.32 42.34 -14.87
C TRP A 210 -19.90 41.71 -13.60
N LEU A 211 -19.36 42.04 -12.41
CA LEU A 211 -20.01 41.68 -11.14
C LEU A 211 -20.88 42.84 -10.63
N PRO A 212 -22.21 42.67 -10.45
CA PRO A 212 -23.01 43.60 -9.67
C PRO A 212 -22.78 43.36 -8.16
N ALA A 213 -22.75 44.45 -7.39
CA ALA A 213 -22.58 44.44 -5.94
C ALA A 213 -23.86 43.97 -5.21
N PRO A 214 -23.75 43.26 -4.08
CA PRO A 214 -24.90 42.95 -3.23
C PRO A 214 -25.28 44.16 -2.33
N GLU A 215 -26.58 44.28 -2.08
CA GLU A 215 -27.21 45.26 -1.16
C GLU A 215 -26.70 45.18 0.28
#